data_AF-A0A428YSZ3-F1
#
_entry.id   AF-A0A428YSZ3-F1
#
_cell.length_a   1.000
_cell.length_b   1.000
_cell.length_c   1.000
_cell.angle_alpha   90.00
_cell.angle_beta   90.00
_cell.angle_gamma   90.00
#
_symmetry.space_group_name_H-M   'P 1'
#
loop_
_entity.id
_entity.type
_entity.pdbx_description
1 polymer ?
#
loop_
_entity_poly.entity_id
_entity_poly.type
_entity_poly.pdbx_seq_one_letter_code
_entity_poly.pdbx_strand_id
1 'polypeptide(L)'
;MSRATAADLAVRLQALLGQHSMLAADLMRSRIRGDDNFVQAADAALGENTDAMTDLIGRLFGAATAKKFAPMWSEHVVELVAYAAAVADQDAAALAHAREELIEYEEELADFFAGASQGRLSSAAARGAVLMHVNHLTMQADAYAARDYATADRLYRESYQHTYDLGLTLALALLPARDRATLREPIWRLRSQLGKLLAEHAVLVQDVTRAAVTNTPDFDAAAAMINGNTRDLAAAIDTLFGAPVAKRFQALWAPHVEQLVAYAGATAAGQPARQQQARAALQEFERGLAALLAPAIGGRMTPAGLSAALHEHDLLLLRHADAYAAKDYRGAHNIADQTYEHMFELARRLADGFGAEVAARLPRGGPDTGRGGLADVVENR
;
A
#
# COMPACT_ATOMS: atom_id res chain seq x y z
N MET A 1 -7.85 4.33 -25.91
CA MET A 1 -6.96 4.42 -24.73
C MET A 1 -5.59 3.92 -25.15
N SER A 2 -4.52 4.64 -24.82
CA SER A 2 -3.15 4.16 -25.08
C SER A 2 -2.91 2.85 -24.32
N ARG A 3 -2.23 1.88 -24.93
CA ARG A 3 -1.79 0.65 -24.25
C ARG A 3 -0.82 1.04 -23.12
N ALA A 4 -0.93 0.42 -21.95
CA ALA A 4 -0.01 0.64 -20.83
C ALA A 4 1.43 0.32 -21.23
N THR A 5 2.37 1.19 -20.85
CA THR A 5 3.81 0.98 -21.10
C THR A 5 4.41 0.01 -20.08
N ALA A 6 5.62 -0.51 -20.33
CA ALA A 6 6.34 -1.35 -19.36
C ALA A 6 6.58 -0.62 -18.03
N ALA A 7 6.81 0.70 -18.08
CA ALA A 7 6.97 1.51 -16.87
C ALA A 7 5.64 1.67 -16.10
N ASP A 8 4.50 1.81 -16.79
CA ASP A 8 3.18 1.80 -16.14
C ASP A 8 2.93 0.45 -15.43
N LEU A 9 3.23 -0.65 -16.12
CA LEU A 9 3.07 -2.00 -15.56
C LEU A 9 4.03 -2.26 -14.39
N ALA A 10 5.24 -1.70 -14.40
CA ALA A 10 6.17 -1.79 -13.29
C ALA A 10 5.72 -1.00 -12.05
N VAL A 11 5.09 0.16 -12.22
CA VAL A 11 4.46 0.89 -11.11
C VAL A 11 3.25 0.09 -10.59
N ARG A 12 2.48 -0.54 -11.49
CA ARG A 12 1.39 -1.44 -11.09
C ARG A 12 1.90 -2.65 -10.30
N LEU A 13 3.07 -3.21 -10.63
CA LEU A 13 3.67 -4.31 -9.89
C LEU A 13 4.00 -3.91 -8.45
N GLN A 14 4.54 -2.71 -8.27
CA GLN A 14 4.79 -2.13 -6.94
C GLN A 14 3.50 -1.98 -6.14
N ALA A 15 2.46 -1.43 -6.77
CA ALA A 15 1.14 -1.27 -6.15
C ALA A 15 0.54 -2.61 -5.70
N LEU A 16 0.51 -3.62 -6.58
CA LEU A 16 -0.09 -4.91 -6.23
C LEU A 16 0.68 -5.64 -5.12
N LEU A 17 2.02 -5.54 -5.10
CA LEU A 17 2.84 -6.14 -4.03
C LEU A 17 2.67 -5.40 -2.69
N GLY A 18 2.55 -4.07 -2.73
CA GLY A 18 2.20 -3.29 -1.54
C GLY A 18 0.81 -3.67 -0.99
N GLN A 19 -0.19 -3.72 -1.88
CA GLN A 19 -1.56 -4.12 -1.53
C GLN A 19 -1.62 -5.52 -0.94
N HIS A 20 -0.90 -6.48 -1.55
CA HIS A 20 -0.82 -7.85 -1.06
C HIS A 20 -0.44 -7.92 0.42
N SER A 21 0.63 -7.22 0.82
CA SER A 21 1.07 -7.19 2.23
C SER A 21 -0.01 -6.74 3.20
N MET A 22 -0.81 -5.74 2.80
CA MET A 22 -1.87 -5.21 3.65
C MET A 22 -3.06 -6.17 3.70
N LEU A 23 -3.47 -6.72 2.57
CA LEU A 23 -4.56 -7.70 2.49
C LEU A 23 -4.21 -8.97 3.27
N ALA A 24 -2.97 -9.44 3.15
CA ALA A 24 -2.46 -10.57 3.91
C ALA A 24 -2.49 -10.28 5.41
N ALA A 25 -1.94 -9.16 5.84
CA ALA A 25 -1.95 -8.79 7.26
C ALA A 25 -3.38 -8.59 7.81
N ASP A 26 -4.29 -7.99 7.03
CA ASP A 26 -5.70 -7.82 7.38
C ASP A 26 -6.42 -9.16 7.55
N LEU A 27 -6.18 -10.13 6.66
CA LEU A 27 -6.66 -11.50 6.76
C LEU A 27 -6.11 -12.20 8.01
N MET A 28 -4.81 -12.08 8.26
CA MET A 28 -4.19 -12.73 9.42
C MET A 28 -4.78 -12.16 10.71
N ARG A 29 -4.91 -10.82 10.81
CA ARG A 29 -5.55 -10.14 11.95
C ARG A 29 -7.01 -10.54 12.10
N SER A 30 -7.76 -10.68 11.02
CA SER A 30 -9.18 -11.04 11.08
C SER A 30 -9.41 -12.45 11.60
N ARG A 31 -8.57 -13.41 11.19
CA ARG A 31 -8.57 -14.77 11.76
C ARG A 31 -8.23 -14.76 13.24
N ILE A 32 -7.19 -14.04 13.64
CA ILE A 32 -6.79 -13.92 15.06
C ILE A 32 -7.91 -13.30 15.91
N ARG A 33 -8.68 -12.35 15.37
CA ARG A 33 -9.85 -11.77 16.06
C ARG A 33 -11.09 -12.66 16.07
N GLY A 34 -11.18 -13.67 15.20
CA GLY A 34 -12.38 -14.49 15.01
C GLY A 34 -13.53 -13.75 14.30
N ASP A 35 -13.21 -12.88 13.32
CA ASP A 35 -14.23 -12.17 12.53
C ASP A 35 -14.56 -12.91 11.23
N ASP A 36 -15.31 -14.01 11.32
CA ASP A 36 -15.54 -14.96 10.22
C ASP A 36 -16.09 -14.32 8.93
N ASN A 37 -17.00 -13.36 9.08
CA ASN A 37 -17.59 -12.66 7.93
C ASN A 37 -16.57 -11.75 7.23
N PHE A 38 -15.67 -11.13 7.99
CA PHE A 38 -14.59 -10.32 7.43
C PHE A 38 -13.46 -11.21 6.88
N VAL A 39 -13.18 -12.38 7.47
CA VAL A 39 -12.21 -13.37 6.93
C VAL A 39 -12.58 -13.75 5.49
N GLN A 40 -13.85 -14.05 5.20
CA GLN A 40 -14.29 -14.39 3.84
C GLN A 40 -14.08 -13.25 2.83
N ALA A 41 -14.34 -12.01 3.25
CA ALA A 41 -14.11 -10.85 2.40
C ALA A 41 -12.61 -10.61 2.15
N ALA A 42 -11.77 -10.76 3.17
CA ALA A 42 -10.32 -10.65 3.06
C ALA A 42 -9.68 -11.78 2.24
N ASP A 43 -10.24 -12.99 2.29
CA ASP A 43 -9.79 -14.12 1.48
C ASP A 43 -10.10 -13.89 -0.02
N ALA A 44 -11.32 -13.44 -0.33
CA ALA A 44 -11.70 -13.03 -1.68
C ALA A 44 -10.81 -11.90 -2.21
N ALA A 45 -10.46 -10.93 -1.36
CA ALA A 45 -9.55 -9.84 -1.69
C ALA A 45 -8.16 -10.32 -2.13
N LEU A 46 -7.60 -11.29 -1.39
CA LEU A 46 -6.30 -11.88 -1.71
C LEU A 46 -6.36 -12.70 -3.01
N GLY A 47 -7.48 -13.38 -3.26
CA GLY A 47 -7.73 -14.04 -4.55
C GLY A 47 -7.74 -13.04 -5.71
N GLU A 48 -8.49 -11.94 -5.59
CA GLU A 48 -8.55 -10.90 -6.62
C GLU A 48 -7.18 -10.23 -6.86
N ASN A 49 -6.41 -9.97 -5.80
CA ASN A 49 -5.04 -9.46 -5.91
C ASN A 49 -4.10 -10.49 -6.58
N THR A 50 -4.23 -11.77 -6.25
CA THR A 50 -3.46 -12.88 -6.85
C THR A 50 -3.74 -13.02 -8.35
N ASP A 51 -4.99 -12.91 -8.75
CA ASP A 51 -5.39 -12.92 -10.16
C ASP A 51 -4.82 -11.71 -10.91
N ALA A 52 -4.93 -10.51 -10.31
CA ALA A 52 -4.37 -9.28 -10.87
C ALA A 52 -2.84 -9.35 -10.99
N MET A 53 -2.16 -9.92 -9.99
CA MET A 53 -0.72 -10.15 -10.01
C MET A 53 -0.34 -11.12 -11.13
N THR A 54 -1.07 -12.23 -11.27
CA THR A 54 -0.81 -13.24 -12.31
C THR A 54 -1.00 -12.68 -13.72
N ASP A 55 -2.07 -11.90 -13.97
CA ASP A 55 -2.27 -11.19 -15.24
C ASP A 55 -1.10 -10.23 -15.51
N LEU A 56 -0.70 -9.44 -14.51
CA LEU A 56 0.37 -8.48 -14.65
C LEU A 56 1.72 -9.14 -14.98
N ILE A 57 2.08 -10.22 -14.27
CA ILE A 57 3.27 -11.03 -14.56
C ILE A 57 3.19 -11.57 -15.98
N GLY A 58 2.02 -12.01 -16.45
CA GLY A 58 1.81 -12.48 -17.82
C GLY A 58 2.04 -11.39 -18.87
N ARG A 59 1.63 -10.15 -18.57
CA ARG A 59 1.80 -8.99 -19.45
C ARG A 59 3.23 -8.45 -19.48
N LEU A 60 3.93 -8.50 -18.34
CA LEU A 60 5.32 -8.04 -18.21
C LEU A 60 6.31 -9.07 -18.75
N PHE A 61 6.09 -10.36 -18.44
CA PHE A 61 7.10 -11.41 -18.59
C PHE A 61 6.63 -12.62 -19.41
N GLY A 62 5.40 -12.59 -19.94
CA GLY A 62 4.84 -13.60 -20.82
C GLY A 62 4.03 -14.70 -20.10
N ALA A 63 3.12 -15.33 -20.85
CA ALA A 63 2.18 -16.32 -20.32
C ALA A 63 2.86 -17.56 -19.68
N ALA A 64 4.01 -17.99 -20.20
CA ALA A 64 4.76 -19.11 -19.63
C ALA A 64 5.32 -18.78 -18.24
N THR A 65 5.71 -17.52 -18.02
CA THR A 65 6.21 -17.02 -16.73
C THR A 65 5.06 -16.93 -15.72
N ALA A 66 3.91 -16.37 -16.13
CA ALA A 66 2.71 -16.33 -15.28
C ALA A 66 2.23 -17.72 -14.87
N LYS A 67 2.26 -18.70 -15.79
CA LYS A 67 1.86 -20.08 -15.51
C LYS A 67 2.76 -20.76 -14.46
N LYS A 68 4.03 -20.38 -14.37
CA LYS A 68 4.93 -20.85 -13.31
C LYS A 68 4.72 -20.09 -12.01
N PHE A 69 4.60 -18.77 -12.08
CA PHE A 69 4.40 -17.88 -10.94
C PHE A 69 3.14 -18.20 -10.14
N ALA A 70 2.00 -18.37 -10.82
CA ALA A 70 0.69 -18.50 -10.19
C ALA A 70 0.61 -19.55 -9.07
N PRO A 71 1.00 -20.83 -9.28
CA PRO A 71 0.93 -21.82 -8.21
C PRO A 71 1.83 -21.48 -7.02
N MET A 72 3.08 -21.03 -7.24
CA MET A 72 3.98 -20.66 -6.13
C MET A 72 3.40 -19.49 -5.30
N TRP A 73 2.82 -18.50 -5.96
CA TRP A 73 2.18 -17.38 -5.27
C TRP A 73 0.92 -17.80 -4.51
N SER A 74 0.11 -18.69 -5.08
CA SER A 74 -1.07 -19.23 -4.41
C SER A 74 -0.70 -20.04 -3.16
N GLU A 75 0.33 -20.89 -3.21
CA GLU A 75 0.79 -21.66 -2.05
C GLU A 75 1.30 -20.74 -0.94
N HIS A 76 2.09 -19.72 -1.27
CA HIS A 76 2.48 -18.67 -0.31
C HIS A 76 1.28 -18.06 0.43
N VAL A 77 0.20 -17.72 -0.28
CA VAL A 77 -1.02 -17.17 0.33
C VAL A 77 -1.71 -18.19 1.23
N VAL A 78 -1.77 -19.46 0.81
CA VAL A 78 -2.35 -20.57 1.59
C VAL A 78 -1.56 -20.78 2.89
N GLU A 79 -0.24 -20.68 2.86
CA GLU A 79 0.56 -20.86 4.07
C GLU A 79 0.46 -19.66 5.03
N LEU A 80 0.28 -18.43 4.53
CA LEU A 80 -0.06 -17.28 5.38
C LEU A 80 -1.42 -17.45 6.07
N VAL A 81 -2.40 -18.03 5.36
CA VAL A 81 -3.71 -18.40 5.89
C VAL A 81 -3.57 -19.44 7.01
N ALA A 82 -2.79 -20.51 6.76
CA ALA A 82 -2.53 -21.59 7.72
C ALA A 82 -1.80 -21.07 8.96
N TYR A 83 -0.79 -20.23 8.78
CA TYR A 83 -0.07 -19.58 9.88
C TYR A 83 -1.01 -18.80 10.80
N ALA A 84 -1.88 -17.97 10.22
CA ALA A 84 -2.83 -17.18 11.02
C ALA A 84 -3.83 -18.05 11.78
N ALA A 85 -4.29 -19.16 11.18
CA ALA A 85 -5.14 -20.13 11.84
C ALA A 85 -4.41 -20.78 13.03
N ALA A 86 -3.16 -21.21 12.84
CA ALA A 86 -2.35 -21.79 13.92
C ALA A 86 -2.09 -20.80 15.07
N VAL A 87 -1.88 -19.51 14.76
CA VAL A 87 -1.78 -18.45 15.79
C VAL A 87 -3.09 -18.30 16.55
N ALA A 88 -4.23 -18.27 15.85
CA ALA A 88 -5.55 -18.13 16.47
C ALA A 88 -5.88 -19.33 17.38
N ASP A 89 -5.56 -20.54 16.93
CA ASP A 89 -5.80 -21.79 17.65
C ASP A 89 -4.76 -22.08 18.75
N GLN A 90 -3.71 -21.26 18.84
CA GLN A 90 -2.55 -21.47 19.73
C GLN A 90 -1.88 -22.84 19.51
N ASP A 91 -1.91 -23.34 18.27
CA ASP A 91 -1.35 -24.63 17.89
C ASP A 91 0.13 -24.47 17.52
N ALA A 92 1.01 -24.80 18.46
CA ALA A 92 2.46 -24.70 18.27
C ALA A 92 3.00 -25.64 17.18
N ALA A 93 2.36 -26.80 16.96
CA ALA A 93 2.81 -27.76 15.95
C ALA A 93 2.41 -27.28 14.54
N ALA A 94 1.16 -26.84 14.37
CA ALA A 94 0.72 -26.24 13.12
C ALA A 94 1.48 -24.95 12.79
N LEU A 95 1.81 -24.14 13.81
CA LEU A 95 2.61 -22.92 13.64
C LEU A 95 4.03 -23.24 13.15
N ALA A 96 4.67 -24.27 13.70
CA ALA A 96 5.99 -24.69 13.26
C ALA A 96 5.96 -25.22 11.82
N HIS A 97 4.95 -26.02 11.48
CA HIS A 97 4.77 -26.54 10.14
C HIS A 97 4.55 -25.44 9.10
N ALA A 98 3.61 -24.51 9.34
CA ALA A 98 3.34 -23.39 8.43
C ALA A 98 4.58 -22.49 8.25
N ARG A 99 5.44 -22.35 9.27
CA ARG A 99 6.71 -21.62 9.15
C ARG A 99 7.71 -22.32 8.22
N GLU A 100 7.82 -23.64 8.31
CA GLU A 100 8.70 -24.42 7.44
C GLU A 100 8.24 -24.34 5.99
N GLU A 101 6.94 -24.55 5.73
CA GLU A 101 6.35 -24.46 4.38
C GLU A 101 6.51 -23.05 3.78
N LEU A 102 6.22 -22.00 4.56
CA LEU A 102 6.45 -20.61 4.11
C LEU A 102 7.90 -20.40 3.65
N ILE A 103 8.88 -20.84 4.44
CA ILE A 103 10.30 -20.67 4.09
C ILE A 103 10.63 -21.42 2.80
N GLU A 104 10.14 -22.65 2.64
CA GLU A 104 10.37 -23.44 1.43
C GLU A 104 9.79 -22.76 0.18
N TYR A 105 8.52 -22.35 0.21
CA TYR A 105 7.89 -21.66 -0.93
C TYR A 105 8.53 -20.30 -1.23
N GLU A 106 8.98 -19.58 -0.21
CA GLU A 106 9.74 -18.34 -0.40
C GLU A 106 11.08 -18.59 -1.12
N GLU A 107 11.79 -19.67 -0.78
CA GLU A 107 13.03 -20.02 -1.48
C GLU A 107 12.75 -20.36 -2.96
N GLU A 108 11.65 -21.05 -3.27
CA GLU A 108 11.24 -21.31 -4.64
C GLU A 108 10.90 -20.02 -5.41
N LEU A 109 10.14 -19.11 -4.80
CA LEU A 109 9.80 -17.80 -5.37
C LEU A 109 11.07 -16.97 -5.61
N ALA A 110 11.99 -16.94 -4.66
CA ALA A 110 13.27 -16.26 -4.79
C ALA A 110 14.11 -16.81 -5.94
N ASP A 111 14.24 -18.14 -6.04
CA ASP A 111 15.02 -18.79 -7.09
C ASP A 111 14.39 -18.56 -8.47
N PHE A 112 13.05 -18.54 -8.55
CA PHE A 112 12.32 -18.14 -9.76
C PHE A 112 12.68 -16.72 -10.22
N PHE A 113 12.62 -15.72 -9.33
CA PHE A 113 12.97 -14.34 -9.68
C PHE A 113 14.45 -14.17 -10.01
N ALA A 114 15.34 -14.79 -9.24
CA ALA A 114 16.77 -14.75 -9.49
C ALA A 114 17.11 -15.35 -10.87
N GLY A 115 16.53 -16.51 -11.20
CA GLY A 115 16.71 -17.17 -12.50
C GLY A 115 16.19 -16.33 -13.67
N ALA A 116 15.07 -15.63 -13.48
CA ALA A 116 14.49 -14.75 -14.51
C ALA A 116 15.26 -13.42 -14.70
N SER A 117 16.08 -13.01 -13.71
CA SER A 117 16.78 -11.72 -13.71
C SER A 117 17.98 -11.61 -14.64
N GLN A 118 18.39 -12.70 -15.30
CA GLN A 118 19.60 -12.78 -16.12
C GLN A 118 20.86 -12.35 -15.34
N GLY A 119 20.92 -12.69 -14.06
CA GLY A 119 22.04 -12.39 -13.16
C GLY A 119 22.05 -10.98 -12.56
N ARG A 120 21.01 -10.17 -12.79
CA ARG A 120 20.87 -8.83 -12.19
C ARG A 120 20.38 -8.85 -10.74
N LEU A 121 19.74 -9.95 -10.33
CA LEU A 121 19.33 -10.22 -8.97
C LEU A 121 19.98 -11.54 -8.55
N SER A 122 20.86 -11.51 -7.54
CA SER A 122 21.47 -12.72 -7.01
C SER A 122 20.45 -13.55 -6.23
N SER A 123 20.63 -14.87 -6.16
CA SER A 123 19.75 -15.74 -5.36
C SER A 123 19.75 -15.33 -3.88
N ALA A 124 20.90 -14.95 -3.32
CA ALA A 124 20.99 -14.48 -1.93
C ALA A 124 20.19 -13.20 -1.69
N ALA A 125 20.22 -12.27 -2.64
CA ALA A 125 19.42 -11.04 -2.59
C ALA A 125 17.92 -11.32 -2.71
N ALA A 126 17.53 -12.16 -3.66
CA ALA A 126 16.14 -12.56 -3.86
C ALA A 126 15.58 -13.21 -2.59
N ARG A 127 16.30 -14.20 -2.04
CA ARG A 127 15.92 -14.91 -0.80
C ARG A 127 15.82 -13.97 0.39
N GLY A 128 16.83 -13.11 0.60
CA GLY A 128 16.81 -12.15 1.70
C GLY A 128 15.62 -11.18 1.62
N ALA A 129 15.28 -10.71 0.43
CA ALA A 129 14.13 -9.83 0.23
C ALA A 129 12.81 -10.56 0.48
N VAL A 130 12.59 -11.74 -0.10
CA VAL A 130 11.28 -12.40 0.03
C VAL A 130 11.05 -12.96 1.45
N LEU A 131 12.09 -13.49 2.10
CA LEU A 131 12.00 -13.94 3.50
C LEU A 131 11.74 -12.78 4.47
N MET A 132 12.28 -11.58 4.20
CA MET A 132 11.97 -10.40 5.01
C MET A 132 10.50 -10.01 4.91
N HIS A 133 9.85 -10.23 3.77
CA HIS A 133 8.41 -9.98 3.63
C HIS A 133 7.59 -10.93 4.51
N VAL A 134 7.86 -12.24 4.46
CA VAL A 134 7.20 -13.23 5.32
C VAL A 134 7.46 -12.96 6.79
N ASN A 135 8.69 -12.56 7.16
CA ASN A 135 9.00 -12.19 8.53
C ASN A 135 8.17 -11.00 9.01
N HIS A 136 7.99 -9.95 8.19
CA HIS A 136 7.11 -8.84 8.59
C HIS A 136 5.67 -9.31 8.83
N LEU A 137 5.11 -10.16 7.96
CA LEU A 137 3.74 -10.66 8.09
C LEU A 137 3.55 -11.58 9.30
N THR A 138 4.45 -12.53 9.51
CA THR A 138 4.38 -13.47 10.62
C THR A 138 4.63 -12.78 11.97
N MET A 139 5.64 -11.90 12.05
CA MET A 139 5.92 -11.13 13.26
C MET A 139 4.78 -10.15 13.60
N GLN A 140 4.12 -9.53 12.60
CA GLN A 140 2.99 -8.66 12.89
C GLN A 140 1.80 -9.47 13.42
N ALA A 141 1.54 -10.65 12.87
CA ALA A 141 0.48 -11.54 13.33
C ALA A 141 0.72 -12.00 14.79
N ASP A 142 1.96 -12.40 15.10
CA ASP A 142 2.37 -12.78 16.46
C ASP A 142 2.19 -11.60 17.44
N ALA A 143 2.66 -10.40 17.08
CA ALA A 143 2.51 -9.20 17.89
C ALA A 143 1.03 -8.82 18.09
N TYR A 144 0.21 -8.95 17.05
CA TYR A 144 -1.22 -8.67 17.11
C TYR A 144 -1.95 -9.64 18.05
N ALA A 145 -1.64 -10.94 17.96
CA ALA A 145 -2.17 -11.96 18.87
C ALA A 145 -1.75 -11.72 20.33
N ALA A 146 -0.53 -11.23 20.54
CA ALA A 146 -0.01 -10.81 21.84
C ALA A 146 -0.58 -9.46 22.33
N ARG A 147 -1.43 -8.79 21.52
CA ARG A 147 -1.97 -7.44 21.76
C ARG A 147 -0.90 -6.35 21.87
N ASP A 148 0.30 -6.60 21.35
CA ASP A 148 1.31 -5.58 21.09
C ASP A 148 0.98 -4.87 19.77
N TYR A 149 -0.11 -4.10 19.79
CA TYR A 149 -0.61 -3.42 18.60
C TYR A 149 0.39 -2.42 18.04
N ALA A 150 1.20 -1.77 18.90
CA ALA A 150 2.24 -0.84 18.45
C ALA A 150 3.28 -1.54 17.58
N THR A 151 3.75 -2.72 17.98
CA THR A 151 4.67 -3.52 17.16
C THR A 151 3.99 -4.07 15.91
N ALA A 152 2.78 -4.61 16.04
CA ALA A 152 2.03 -5.15 14.90
C ALA A 152 1.83 -4.10 13.81
N ASP A 153 1.44 -2.89 14.18
CA ASP A 153 1.16 -1.78 13.27
C ASP A 153 2.41 -1.17 12.66
N ARG A 154 3.52 -1.12 13.42
CA ARG A 154 4.81 -0.77 12.84
C ARG A 154 5.21 -1.77 11.75
N LEU A 155 5.11 -3.07 12.03
CA LEU A 155 5.45 -4.13 11.09
C LEU A 155 4.48 -4.17 9.88
N TYR A 156 3.21 -3.84 10.09
CA TYR A 156 2.20 -3.68 9.02
C TYR A 156 2.67 -2.65 7.98
N ARG A 157 3.07 -1.45 8.44
CA ARG A 157 3.61 -0.40 7.58
C ARG A 157 4.95 -0.79 6.96
N GLU A 158 5.87 -1.37 7.73
CA GLU A 158 7.17 -1.84 7.21
C GLU A 158 6.98 -2.91 6.11
N SER A 159 6.02 -3.82 6.27
CA SER A 159 5.66 -4.83 5.27
C SER A 159 5.22 -4.19 3.96
N TYR A 160 4.25 -3.26 4.02
CA TYR A 160 3.79 -2.51 2.85
C TYR A 160 4.92 -1.78 2.15
N GLN A 161 5.72 -1.04 2.93
CA GLN A 161 6.77 -0.22 2.36
C GLN A 161 7.87 -1.07 1.71
N HIS A 162 8.20 -2.20 2.33
CA HIS A 162 9.18 -3.14 1.83
C HIS A 162 8.69 -3.80 0.53
N THR A 163 7.49 -4.38 0.48
CA THR A 163 7.02 -5.08 -0.74
C THR A 163 6.74 -4.14 -1.90
N TYR A 164 6.34 -2.90 -1.63
CA TYR A 164 6.26 -1.87 -2.66
C TYR A 164 7.64 -1.60 -3.28
N ASP A 165 8.69 -1.46 -2.47
CA ASP A 165 10.06 -1.26 -2.96
C ASP A 165 10.63 -2.53 -3.62
N LEU A 166 10.23 -3.72 -3.16
CA LEU A 166 10.53 -5.00 -3.80
C LEU A 166 9.95 -5.05 -5.22
N GLY A 167 8.73 -4.55 -5.45
CA GLY A 167 8.16 -4.48 -6.79
C GLY A 167 8.99 -3.65 -7.77
N LEU A 168 9.59 -2.54 -7.32
CA LEU A 168 10.52 -1.75 -8.13
C LEU A 168 11.81 -2.53 -8.39
N THR A 169 12.33 -3.20 -7.36
CA THR A 169 13.54 -4.04 -7.46
C THR A 169 13.34 -5.17 -8.48
N LEU A 170 12.22 -5.88 -8.41
CA LEU A 170 11.86 -6.93 -9.36
C LEU A 170 11.69 -6.36 -10.77
N ALA A 171 10.98 -5.24 -10.92
CA ALA A 171 10.86 -4.57 -12.22
C ALA A 171 12.23 -4.20 -12.81
N LEU A 172 13.13 -3.63 -12.00
CA LEU A 172 14.49 -3.27 -12.43
C LEU A 172 15.38 -4.49 -12.71
N ALA A 173 15.13 -5.63 -12.06
CA ALA A 173 15.88 -6.86 -12.30
C ALA A 173 15.43 -7.56 -13.61
N LEU A 174 14.13 -7.56 -13.86
CA LEU A 174 13.49 -8.41 -14.88
C LEU A 174 13.24 -7.68 -16.22
N LEU A 175 13.10 -6.34 -16.22
CA LEU A 175 12.79 -5.59 -17.43
C LEU A 175 14.00 -5.37 -18.37
N PRO A 176 13.76 -5.19 -19.67
CA PRO A 176 14.78 -4.78 -20.64
C PRO A 176 15.47 -3.45 -20.26
N ALA A 177 16.72 -3.27 -20.70
CA ALA A 177 17.54 -2.08 -20.40
C ALA A 177 16.85 -0.74 -20.69
N ARG A 178 16.10 -0.65 -21.80
CA ARG A 178 15.34 0.56 -22.17
C ARG A 178 14.30 0.91 -21.11
N ASP A 179 13.49 -0.04 -20.68
CA ASP A 179 12.41 0.20 -19.73
C ASP A 179 12.95 0.49 -18.32
N ARG A 180 14.07 -0.15 -17.94
CA ARG A 180 14.81 0.19 -16.72
C ARG A 180 15.30 1.63 -16.70
N ALA A 181 15.80 2.14 -17.83
CA ALA A 181 16.24 3.53 -17.93
C ALA A 181 15.07 4.49 -17.70
N THR A 182 13.90 4.20 -18.29
CA THR A 182 12.67 4.99 -18.07
C THR A 182 12.25 5.01 -16.61
N LEU A 183 12.29 3.88 -15.90
CA LEU A 183 11.94 3.82 -14.47
C LEU A 183 12.85 4.68 -13.57
N ARG A 184 14.07 4.98 -14.02
CA ARG A 184 15.02 5.83 -13.30
C ARG A 184 14.85 7.31 -13.57
N GLU A 185 14.04 7.70 -14.56
CA GLU A 185 13.75 9.09 -14.83
C GLU A 185 13.01 9.72 -13.63
N PRO A 186 13.25 11.02 -13.33
CA PRO A 186 12.66 11.68 -12.16
C PRO A 186 11.14 11.53 -12.06
N ILE A 187 10.42 11.63 -13.18
CA ILE A 187 8.96 11.60 -13.19
C ILE A 187 8.42 10.22 -12.75
N TRP A 188 9.05 9.13 -13.15
CA TRP A 188 8.64 7.78 -12.78
C TRP A 188 8.95 7.45 -11.33
N ARG A 189 10.08 7.95 -10.84
CA ARG A 189 10.42 7.91 -9.41
C ARG A 189 9.40 8.68 -8.59
N LEU A 190 8.98 9.87 -9.04
CA LEU A 190 7.95 10.65 -8.36
C LEU A 190 6.58 9.96 -8.36
N ARG A 191 6.16 9.40 -9.50
CA ARG A 191 4.92 8.60 -9.59
C ARG A 191 4.94 7.43 -8.61
N SER A 192 6.04 6.67 -8.57
CA SER A 192 6.22 5.55 -7.65
C SER A 192 6.14 5.99 -6.18
N GLN A 193 6.88 7.04 -5.77
CA GLN A 193 6.91 7.48 -4.39
C GLN A 193 5.60 8.13 -3.92
N LEU A 194 4.96 8.96 -4.75
CA LEU A 194 3.64 9.49 -4.43
C LEU A 194 2.60 8.37 -4.37
N GLY A 195 2.63 7.42 -5.31
CA GLY A 195 1.75 6.26 -5.32
C GLY A 195 1.88 5.45 -4.03
N LYS A 196 3.11 5.17 -3.61
CA LYS A 196 3.41 4.47 -2.36
C LYS A 196 2.74 5.13 -1.16
N LEU A 197 3.02 6.42 -0.93
CA LEU A 197 2.58 7.14 0.27
C LEU A 197 1.07 7.42 0.28
N LEU A 198 0.50 7.78 -0.87
CA LEU A 198 -0.92 8.10 -0.99
C LEU A 198 -1.80 6.84 -0.96
N ALA A 199 -1.34 5.74 -1.54
CA ALA A 199 -2.08 4.49 -1.46
C ALA A 199 -1.93 3.83 -0.07
N GLU A 200 -0.78 3.98 0.60
CA GLU A 200 -0.64 3.61 2.03
C GLU A 200 -1.65 4.40 2.88
N HIS A 201 -1.78 5.71 2.63
CA HIS A 201 -2.75 6.55 3.34
C HIS A 201 -4.18 5.99 3.24
N ALA A 202 -4.63 5.63 2.03
CA ALA A 202 -5.95 5.07 1.83
C ALA A 202 -6.18 3.80 2.67
N VAL A 203 -5.23 2.87 2.67
CA VAL A 203 -5.33 1.62 3.44
C VAL A 203 -5.32 1.89 4.94
N LEU A 204 -4.44 2.79 5.42
CA LEU A 204 -4.39 3.10 6.85
C LEU A 204 -5.64 3.83 7.34
N VAL A 205 -6.24 4.70 6.52
CA VAL A 205 -7.56 5.29 6.84
C VAL A 205 -8.64 4.22 6.90
N GLN A 206 -8.67 3.28 5.94
CA GLN A 206 -9.60 2.16 5.99
C GLN A 206 -9.41 1.36 7.29
N ASP A 207 -8.18 1.11 7.71
CA ASP A 207 -7.87 0.40 8.95
C ASP A 207 -8.39 1.13 10.20
N VAL A 208 -8.02 2.40 10.39
CA VAL A 208 -8.47 3.15 11.58
C VAL A 208 -10.00 3.34 11.59
N THR A 209 -10.63 3.48 10.43
CA THR A 209 -12.08 3.70 10.35
C THR A 209 -12.84 2.41 10.63
N ARG A 210 -12.31 1.24 10.25
CA ARG A 210 -12.83 -0.07 10.72
C ARG A 210 -12.73 -0.15 12.24
N ALA A 211 -11.58 0.19 12.81
CA ALA A 211 -11.36 0.17 14.25
C ALA A 211 -12.30 1.16 14.98
N ALA A 212 -12.50 2.35 14.44
CA ALA A 212 -13.45 3.35 14.97
C ALA A 212 -14.90 2.84 14.92
N VAL A 213 -15.29 2.20 13.81
CA VAL A 213 -16.65 1.69 13.61
C VAL A 213 -16.97 0.53 14.56
N THR A 214 -15.98 -0.32 14.82
CA THR A 214 -16.14 -1.54 15.63
C THR A 214 -15.65 -1.39 17.06
N ASN A 215 -15.09 -0.23 17.42
CA ASN A 215 -14.53 0.07 18.74
C ASN A 215 -13.51 -1.00 19.21
N THR A 216 -12.58 -1.35 18.33
CA THR A 216 -11.57 -2.36 18.62
C THR A 216 -10.41 -1.80 19.48
N PRO A 217 -9.76 -2.63 20.31
CA PRO A 217 -8.68 -2.17 21.21
C PRO A 217 -7.43 -1.62 20.52
N ASP A 218 -7.26 -1.86 19.22
CA ASP A 218 -6.13 -1.41 18.40
C ASP A 218 -6.32 -0.01 17.80
N PHE A 219 -7.45 0.67 18.06
CA PHE A 219 -7.75 2.00 17.50
C PHE A 219 -6.61 3.02 17.69
N ASP A 220 -6.03 3.11 18.88
CA ASP A 220 -4.95 4.08 19.16
C ASP A 220 -3.67 3.77 18.36
N ALA A 221 -3.38 2.49 18.15
CA ALA A 221 -2.24 2.05 17.33
C ALA A 221 -2.49 2.35 15.84
N ALA A 222 -3.71 2.08 15.35
CA ALA A 222 -4.10 2.42 13.98
C ALA A 222 -4.05 3.95 13.73
N ALA A 223 -4.47 4.76 14.71
CA ALA A 223 -4.31 6.21 14.64
C ALA A 223 -2.83 6.64 14.60
N ALA A 224 -1.95 5.95 15.34
CA ALA A 224 -0.51 6.20 15.30
C ALA A 224 0.11 5.87 13.93
N MET A 225 -0.37 4.83 13.22
CA MET A 225 0.05 4.52 11.86
C MET A 225 -0.22 5.67 10.89
N ILE A 226 -1.44 6.23 10.91
CA ILE A 226 -1.80 7.34 10.02
C ILE A 226 -1.01 8.60 10.37
N ASN A 227 -0.75 8.84 11.65
CA ASN A 227 0.14 9.92 12.06
C ASN A 227 1.57 9.72 11.52
N GLY A 228 2.04 8.47 11.45
CA GLY A 228 3.28 8.10 10.76
C GLY A 228 3.26 8.45 9.28
N ASN A 229 2.25 7.99 8.54
CA ASN A 229 2.10 8.29 7.12
C ASN A 229 1.93 9.79 6.84
N THR A 230 1.25 10.53 7.73
CA THR A 230 1.13 11.99 7.67
C THR A 230 2.50 12.68 7.76
N ARG A 231 3.40 12.19 8.62
CA ARG A 231 4.79 12.70 8.68
C ARG A 231 5.56 12.39 7.41
N ASP A 232 5.39 11.20 6.85
CA ASP A 232 6.07 10.79 5.60
C ASP A 232 5.59 11.63 4.40
N LEU A 233 4.28 11.89 4.30
CA LEU A 233 3.70 12.79 3.30
C LEU A 233 4.20 14.23 3.47
N ALA A 234 4.23 14.76 4.71
CA ALA A 234 4.75 16.10 4.97
C ALA A 234 6.25 16.22 4.60
N ALA A 235 7.05 15.19 4.88
CA ALA A 235 8.46 15.13 4.48
C ALA A 235 8.64 15.04 2.96
N ALA A 236 7.75 14.33 2.26
CA ALA A 236 7.74 14.33 0.80
C ALA A 236 7.41 15.72 0.22
N ILE A 237 6.41 16.42 0.79
CA ILE A 237 6.09 17.80 0.40
C ILE A 237 7.24 18.76 0.70
N ASP A 238 7.95 18.58 1.82
CA ASP A 238 9.16 19.37 2.15
C ASP A 238 10.25 19.16 1.09
N THR A 239 10.54 17.91 0.75
CA THR A 239 11.50 17.58 -0.30
C THR A 239 11.15 18.22 -1.65
N LEU A 240 9.86 18.23 -2.01
CA LEU A 240 9.41 18.71 -3.32
C LEU A 240 9.25 20.25 -3.36
N PHE A 241 8.82 20.88 -2.28
CA PHE A 241 8.37 22.28 -2.28
C PHE A 241 8.93 23.15 -1.14
N GLY A 242 9.67 22.55 -0.20
CA GLY A 242 10.30 23.22 0.93
C GLY A 242 9.42 23.39 2.16
N ALA A 243 10.07 23.63 3.30
CA ALA A 243 9.46 23.63 4.62
C ALA A 243 8.23 24.55 4.78
N PRO A 244 8.18 25.76 4.19
CA PRO A 244 7.00 26.61 4.27
C PRO A 244 5.74 25.97 3.66
N VAL A 245 5.88 25.23 2.55
CA VAL A 245 4.77 24.53 1.89
C VAL A 245 4.39 23.28 2.69
N ALA A 246 5.38 22.51 3.16
CA ALA A 246 5.15 21.34 4.00
C ALA A 246 4.36 21.68 5.28
N LYS A 247 4.70 22.79 5.95
CA LYS A 247 3.97 23.25 7.14
C LYS A 247 2.50 23.58 6.83
N ARG A 248 2.23 24.21 5.69
CA ARG A 248 0.85 24.51 5.26
C ARG A 248 0.09 23.25 4.87
N PHE A 249 0.75 22.31 4.20
CA PHE A 249 0.19 21.00 3.89
C PHE A 249 -0.22 20.28 5.17
N GLN A 250 0.68 20.18 6.15
CA GLN A 250 0.40 19.50 7.42
C GLN A 250 -0.77 20.14 8.19
N ALA A 251 -0.87 21.48 8.17
CA ALA A 251 -1.98 22.20 8.80
C ALA A 251 -3.35 21.94 8.15
N LEU A 252 -3.38 21.54 6.88
CA LEU A 252 -4.61 21.09 6.19
C LEU A 252 -4.85 19.59 6.38
N TRP A 253 -3.78 18.80 6.32
CA TRP A 253 -3.84 17.34 6.28
C TRP A 253 -4.27 16.71 7.61
N ALA A 254 -3.73 17.18 8.74
CA ALA A 254 -4.08 16.60 10.04
C ALA A 254 -5.59 16.73 10.37
N PRO A 255 -6.22 17.91 10.21
CA PRO A 255 -7.67 18.03 10.37
C PRO A 255 -8.47 17.12 9.43
N HIS A 256 -8.02 16.91 8.19
CA HIS A 256 -8.67 16.01 7.25
C HIS A 256 -8.74 14.57 7.76
N VAL A 257 -7.62 14.04 8.26
CA VAL A 257 -7.57 12.71 8.90
C VAL A 257 -8.55 12.64 10.09
N GLU A 258 -8.54 13.66 10.94
CA GLU A 258 -9.46 13.74 12.08
C GLU A 258 -10.93 13.69 11.64
N GLN A 259 -11.30 14.36 10.54
CA GLN A 259 -12.67 14.34 10.02
C GLN A 259 -13.09 12.98 9.46
N LEU A 260 -12.17 12.24 8.83
CA LEU A 260 -12.43 10.87 8.37
C LEU A 260 -12.74 9.93 9.55
N VAL A 261 -11.95 10.03 10.62
CA VAL A 261 -12.17 9.25 11.85
C VAL A 261 -13.45 9.70 12.57
N ALA A 262 -13.69 11.01 12.65
CA ALA A 262 -14.90 11.56 13.26
C ALA A 262 -16.18 11.14 12.51
N TYR A 263 -16.13 11.07 11.18
CA TYR A 263 -17.22 10.53 10.39
C TYR A 263 -17.50 9.07 10.71
N ALA A 264 -16.47 8.22 10.73
CA ALA A 264 -16.61 6.80 11.06
C ALA A 264 -17.21 6.58 12.45
N GLY A 265 -16.73 7.32 13.46
CA GLY A 265 -17.31 7.30 14.81
C GLY A 265 -18.76 7.80 14.84
N ALA A 266 -19.10 8.83 14.05
CA ALA A 266 -20.48 9.31 13.92
C ALA A 266 -21.39 8.30 13.22
N THR A 267 -20.88 7.55 12.24
CA THR A 267 -21.59 6.42 11.60
C THR A 267 -21.91 5.34 12.63
N ALA A 268 -20.93 4.90 13.41
CA ALA A 268 -21.15 3.90 14.46
C ALA A 268 -22.14 4.36 15.54
N ALA A 269 -22.13 5.65 15.88
CA ALA A 269 -23.02 6.23 16.87
C ALA A 269 -24.41 6.64 16.33
N GLY A 270 -24.68 6.47 15.03
CA GLY A 270 -25.95 6.88 14.41
C GLY A 270 -26.20 8.39 14.46
N GLN A 271 -25.17 9.21 14.25
CA GLN A 271 -25.20 10.67 14.42
C GLN A 271 -25.10 11.43 13.08
N PRO A 272 -26.21 11.53 12.31
CA PRO A 272 -26.19 12.13 10.97
C PRO A 272 -25.77 13.61 10.96
N ALA A 273 -26.05 14.35 12.03
CA ALA A 273 -25.59 15.74 12.15
C ALA A 273 -24.05 15.84 12.22
N ARG A 274 -23.38 14.91 12.92
CA ARG A 274 -21.91 14.88 12.99
C ARG A 274 -21.29 14.35 11.70
N GLN A 275 -21.93 13.38 11.04
CA GLN A 275 -21.55 12.97 9.69
C GLN A 275 -21.58 14.15 8.71
N GLN A 276 -22.65 14.96 8.74
CA GLN A 276 -22.76 16.14 7.88
C GLN A 276 -21.71 17.20 8.20
N GLN A 277 -21.38 17.41 9.48
CA GLN A 277 -20.30 18.30 9.90
C GLN A 277 -18.94 17.85 9.34
N ALA A 278 -18.62 16.55 9.47
CA ALA A 278 -17.38 16.00 8.93
C ALA A 278 -17.31 16.15 7.40
N ARG A 279 -18.40 15.86 6.69
CA ARG A 279 -18.49 16.07 5.23
C ARG A 279 -18.22 17.52 4.83
N ALA A 280 -18.78 18.48 5.55
CA ALA A 280 -18.56 19.90 5.26
C ALA A 280 -17.09 20.31 5.49
N ALA A 281 -16.46 19.79 6.55
CA ALA A 281 -15.06 20.08 6.84
C ALA A 281 -14.10 19.44 5.82
N LEU A 282 -14.40 18.23 5.33
CA LEU A 282 -13.66 17.59 4.23
C LEU A 282 -13.73 18.42 2.94
N GLN A 283 -14.90 18.96 2.60
CA GLN A 283 -15.05 19.85 1.45
C GLN A 283 -14.18 21.13 1.53
N GLU A 284 -14.00 21.69 2.74
CA GLU A 284 -13.07 22.80 2.93
C GLU A 284 -11.61 22.37 2.77
N PHE A 285 -11.25 21.18 3.26
CA PHE A 285 -9.93 20.60 3.05
C PHE A 285 -9.62 20.40 1.57
N GLU A 286 -10.54 19.79 0.81
CA GLU A 286 -10.38 19.53 -0.63
C GLU A 286 -10.06 20.83 -1.40
N ARG A 287 -10.80 21.90 -1.11
CA ARG A 287 -10.55 23.24 -1.68
C ARG A 287 -9.21 23.81 -1.24
N GLY A 288 -8.90 23.72 0.05
CA GLY A 288 -7.67 24.25 0.64
C GLY A 288 -6.42 23.58 0.08
N LEU A 289 -6.42 22.24 -0.01
CA LEU A 289 -5.31 21.47 -0.55
C LEU A 289 -5.14 21.72 -2.05
N ALA A 290 -6.25 21.78 -2.80
CA ALA A 290 -6.20 22.12 -4.22
C ALA A 290 -5.61 23.52 -4.45
N ALA A 291 -6.00 24.51 -3.65
CA ALA A 291 -5.45 25.86 -3.71
C ALA A 291 -3.96 25.92 -3.34
N LEU A 292 -3.53 25.14 -2.34
CA LEU A 292 -2.13 25.04 -1.93
C LEU A 292 -1.24 24.49 -3.06
N LEU A 293 -1.71 23.46 -3.77
CA LEU A 293 -0.94 22.77 -4.81
C LEU A 293 -1.12 23.40 -6.21
N ALA A 294 -2.13 24.25 -6.41
CA ALA A 294 -2.43 24.91 -7.68
C ALA A 294 -1.21 25.58 -8.36
N PRO A 295 -0.33 26.31 -7.64
CA PRO A 295 0.85 26.91 -8.25
C PRO A 295 1.86 25.87 -8.78
N ALA A 296 1.93 24.69 -8.16
CA ALA A 296 2.89 23.64 -8.50
C ALA A 296 2.45 22.78 -9.69
N ILE A 297 1.15 22.66 -9.95
CA ILE A 297 0.60 21.81 -11.04
C ILE A 297 0.54 22.52 -12.41
N GLY A 298 0.93 23.80 -12.49
CA GLY A 298 1.37 24.47 -13.71
C GLY A 298 0.42 24.42 -14.92
N GLY A 299 -0.89 24.48 -14.71
CA GLY A 299 -1.90 24.42 -15.78
C GLY A 299 -2.09 23.04 -16.43
N ARG A 300 -1.30 22.02 -16.02
CA ARG A 300 -1.46 20.61 -16.46
C ARG A 300 -2.65 19.92 -15.81
N MET A 301 -3.15 20.48 -14.72
CA MET A 301 -4.40 20.14 -14.05
C MET A 301 -5.02 21.43 -13.50
N THR A 302 -6.35 21.54 -13.56
CA THR A 302 -7.04 22.70 -12.98
C THR A 302 -7.21 22.52 -11.46
N PRO A 303 -7.21 23.60 -10.66
CA PRO A 303 -7.50 23.49 -9.23
C PRO A 303 -8.86 22.83 -8.95
N ALA A 304 -9.86 23.10 -9.78
CA ALA A 304 -11.17 22.43 -9.72
C ALA A 304 -11.08 20.93 -9.99
N GLY A 305 -10.26 20.51 -10.96
CA GLY A 305 -10.03 19.09 -11.26
C GLY A 305 -9.32 18.35 -10.11
N LEU A 306 -8.35 19.01 -9.45
CA LEU A 306 -7.70 18.46 -8.27
C LEU A 306 -8.68 18.34 -7.09
N SER A 307 -9.44 19.41 -6.82
CA SER A 307 -10.46 19.40 -5.75
C SER A 307 -11.50 18.30 -5.99
N ALA A 308 -11.93 18.08 -7.23
CA ALA A 308 -12.87 17.01 -7.56
C ALA A 308 -12.28 15.60 -7.34
N ALA A 309 -11.01 15.38 -7.69
CA ALA A 309 -10.34 14.10 -7.44
C ALA A 309 -10.14 13.83 -5.94
N LEU A 310 -9.83 14.86 -5.15
CA LEU A 310 -9.79 14.76 -3.68
C LEU A 310 -11.18 14.46 -3.10
N HIS A 311 -12.21 15.14 -3.61
CA HIS A 311 -13.59 14.88 -3.19
C HIS A 311 -14.03 13.43 -3.47
N GLU A 312 -13.70 12.90 -4.64
CA GLU A 312 -13.98 11.51 -4.99
C GLU A 312 -13.27 10.52 -4.05
N HIS A 313 -12.01 10.81 -3.69
CA HIS A 313 -11.26 10.03 -2.71
C HIS A 313 -11.95 10.00 -1.35
N ASP A 314 -12.31 11.18 -0.83
CA ASP A 314 -12.96 11.30 0.48
C ASP A 314 -14.31 10.57 0.45
N LEU A 315 -15.10 10.73 -0.61
CA LEU A 315 -16.36 9.98 -0.77
C LEU A 315 -16.17 8.46 -0.79
N LEU A 316 -15.10 7.94 -1.40
CA LEU A 316 -14.76 6.51 -1.35
C LEU A 316 -14.48 6.05 0.08
N LEU A 317 -13.68 6.81 0.84
CA LEU A 317 -13.37 6.50 2.25
C LEU A 317 -14.61 6.54 3.15
N LEU A 318 -15.49 7.53 2.96
CA LEU A 318 -16.74 7.62 3.71
C LEU A 318 -17.69 6.45 3.38
N ARG A 319 -17.79 6.08 2.08
CA ARG A 319 -18.58 4.90 1.67
C ARG A 319 -18.02 3.60 2.23
N HIS A 320 -16.70 3.47 2.32
CA HIS A 320 -16.06 2.32 2.95
C HIS A 320 -16.48 2.20 4.43
N ALA A 321 -16.41 3.31 5.19
CA ALA A 321 -16.83 3.32 6.59
C ALA A 321 -18.34 2.98 6.74
N ASP A 322 -19.19 3.52 5.85
CA ASP A 322 -20.63 3.22 5.84
C ASP A 322 -20.89 1.72 5.55
N ALA A 323 -20.25 1.14 4.52
CA ALA A 323 -20.39 -0.27 4.17
C ALA A 323 -19.90 -1.19 5.28
N TYR A 324 -18.76 -0.86 5.90
CA TYR A 324 -18.22 -1.63 7.02
C TYR A 324 -19.13 -1.58 8.26
N ALA A 325 -19.68 -0.40 8.59
CA ALA A 325 -20.66 -0.24 9.67
C ALA A 325 -21.96 -1.02 9.40
N ALA A 326 -22.35 -1.13 8.14
CA ALA A 326 -23.47 -1.96 7.69
C ALA A 326 -23.16 -3.46 7.64
N LYS A 327 -21.92 -3.88 7.96
CA LYS A 327 -21.40 -5.25 7.84
C LYS A 327 -21.46 -5.80 6.41
N ASP A 328 -21.51 -4.92 5.41
CA ASP A 328 -21.30 -5.28 4.01
C ASP A 328 -19.79 -5.36 3.74
N TYR A 329 -19.15 -6.40 4.27
CA TYR A 329 -17.69 -6.54 4.18
C TYR A 329 -17.20 -6.75 2.75
N ARG A 330 -17.98 -7.41 1.89
CA ARG A 330 -17.64 -7.56 0.47
C ARG A 330 -17.74 -6.21 -0.25
N GLY A 331 -18.81 -5.44 -0.02
CA GLY A 331 -18.94 -4.09 -0.56
C GLY A 331 -17.85 -3.15 -0.05
N ALA A 332 -17.54 -3.19 1.25
CA ALA A 332 -16.44 -2.46 1.85
C ALA A 332 -15.11 -2.82 1.17
N HIS A 333 -14.81 -4.11 0.97
CA HIS A 333 -13.60 -4.54 0.27
C HIS A 333 -13.53 -4.01 -1.17
N ASN A 334 -14.61 -4.13 -1.95
CA ASN A 334 -14.64 -3.61 -3.32
C ASN A 334 -14.41 -2.09 -3.37
N ILE A 335 -14.94 -1.35 -2.39
CA ILE A 335 -14.68 0.10 -2.25
C ILE A 335 -13.23 0.33 -1.84
N ALA A 336 -12.65 -0.50 -0.97
CA ALA A 336 -11.27 -0.38 -0.54
C ALA A 336 -10.30 -0.52 -1.71
N ASP A 337 -10.52 -1.51 -2.59
CA ASP A 337 -9.75 -1.70 -3.82
C ASP A 337 -9.88 -0.49 -4.76
N GLN A 338 -11.11 -0.02 -5.01
CA GLN A 338 -11.34 1.21 -5.80
C GLN A 338 -10.63 2.43 -5.22
N THR A 339 -10.60 2.55 -3.88
CA THR A 339 -9.90 3.65 -3.20
C THR A 339 -8.40 3.55 -3.41
N TYR A 340 -7.84 2.34 -3.29
CA TYR A 340 -6.42 2.08 -3.51
C TYR A 340 -6.01 2.46 -4.95
N GLU A 341 -6.80 2.01 -5.93
CA GLU A 341 -6.63 2.35 -7.35
C GLU A 341 -6.72 3.85 -7.65
N HIS A 342 -7.71 4.53 -7.05
CA HIS A 342 -7.89 5.96 -7.21
C HIS A 342 -6.67 6.76 -6.75
N MET A 343 -6.00 6.32 -5.68
CA MET A 343 -4.80 6.99 -5.19
C MET A 343 -3.60 6.87 -6.13
N PHE A 344 -3.47 5.79 -6.90
CA PHE A 344 -2.42 5.70 -7.94
C PHE A 344 -2.68 6.64 -9.10
N GLU A 345 -3.93 6.73 -9.54
CA GLU A 345 -4.30 7.66 -10.60
C GLU A 345 -4.12 9.12 -10.13
N LEU A 346 -4.49 9.44 -8.89
CA LEU A 346 -4.23 10.75 -8.30
C LEU A 346 -2.71 11.03 -8.18
N ALA A 347 -1.92 10.06 -7.70
CA ALA A 347 -0.47 10.17 -7.63
C ALA A 347 0.16 10.41 -9.00
N ARG A 348 -0.32 9.70 -10.04
CA ARG A 348 0.12 9.89 -11.43
C ARG A 348 -0.18 11.31 -11.90
N ARG A 349 -1.40 11.80 -11.70
CA ARG A 349 -1.81 13.17 -12.07
C ARG A 349 -1.01 14.24 -11.33
N LEU A 350 -0.74 14.03 -10.05
CA LEU A 350 0.07 14.94 -9.24
C LEU A 350 1.51 14.96 -9.75
N ALA A 351 2.13 13.80 -9.96
CA ALA A 351 3.48 13.72 -10.50
C ALA A 351 3.59 14.42 -11.86
N ASP A 352 2.65 14.14 -12.77
CA ASP A 352 2.58 14.77 -14.09
C ASP A 352 2.37 16.29 -14.00
N GLY A 353 1.52 16.71 -13.07
CA GLY A 353 1.27 18.12 -12.76
C GLY A 353 2.54 18.85 -12.30
N PHE A 354 3.20 18.31 -11.27
CA PHE A 354 4.44 18.85 -10.71
C PHE A 354 5.58 18.88 -11.74
N GLY A 355 5.63 17.87 -12.62
CA GLY A 355 6.56 17.81 -13.74
C GLY A 355 8.00 17.49 -13.34
N ALA A 356 8.86 17.37 -14.36
CA ALA A 356 10.20 16.82 -14.23
C ALA A 356 11.14 17.65 -13.34
N GLU A 357 10.99 18.97 -13.31
CA GLU A 357 11.85 19.87 -12.50
C GLU A 357 11.63 19.64 -11.00
N VAL A 358 10.37 19.59 -10.56
CA VAL A 358 10.02 19.27 -9.17
C VAL A 358 10.42 17.83 -8.87
N ALA A 359 10.13 16.90 -9.78
CA ALA A 359 10.50 15.49 -9.62
C ALA A 359 12.01 15.27 -9.45
N ALA A 360 12.85 16.10 -10.09
CA ALA A 360 14.31 16.03 -9.98
C ALA A 360 14.85 16.35 -8.58
N ARG A 361 14.04 16.96 -7.70
CA ARG A 361 14.39 17.20 -6.29
C ARG A 361 14.39 15.93 -5.45
N LEU A 362 13.76 14.85 -5.92
CA LEU A 362 13.78 13.57 -5.20
C LEU A 362 15.20 13.01 -5.10
N PRO A 363 15.66 12.61 -3.90
CA PRO A 363 16.98 12.02 -3.71
C PRO A 363 17.18 10.76 -4.56
N ARG A 364 18.31 10.65 -5.26
CA ARG A 364 18.54 9.63 -6.30
C ARG A 364 18.67 8.19 -5.77
N GLY A 365 18.65 7.97 -4.45
CA GLY A 365 18.86 6.68 -3.78
C GLY A 365 20.30 6.54 -3.26
N GLY A 366 20.54 5.57 -2.38
CA GLY A 366 21.86 5.33 -1.76
C GLY A 366 22.09 6.14 -0.46
N PRO A 367 23.30 6.69 -0.21
CA PRO A 367 23.62 7.44 1.01
C PRO A 367 22.66 8.62 1.29
N ASP A 368 22.04 9.17 0.25
CA ASP A 368 21.12 10.31 0.33
C ASP A 368 19.72 9.97 0.88
N THR A 369 19.35 8.68 0.98
CA THR A 369 18.04 8.26 1.49
C THR A 369 18.12 7.35 2.72
N GLY A 370 19.32 6.93 3.14
CA GLY A 370 19.49 5.96 4.23
C GLY A 370 18.87 4.57 3.97
N ARG A 371 18.37 4.30 2.75
CA ARG A 371 17.71 3.05 2.34
C ARG A 371 18.61 2.14 1.49
N GLY A 372 19.91 2.15 1.74
CA GLY A 372 20.94 1.43 0.95
C GLY A 372 20.88 -0.10 0.98
N GLY A 373 19.84 -0.72 1.55
CA GLY A 373 19.78 -2.17 1.72
C GLY A 373 19.43 -2.98 0.46
N LEU A 374 18.59 -2.43 -0.43
CA LEU A 374 18.08 -3.18 -1.60
C LEU A 374 18.28 -2.48 -2.94
N ALA A 375 18.35 -1.15 -2.99
CA ALA A 375 18.53 -0.41 -4.24
C ALA A 375 19.93 -0.61 -4.86
N ASP A 376 20.94 -0.91 -4.02
CA ASP A 376 22.32 -1.18 -4.43
C ASP A 376 22.56 -2.65 -4.84
N VAL A 377 21.51 -3.50 -4.76
CA VAL A 377 21.62 -4.94 -4.98
C VAL A 377 21.40 -5.32 -6.45
N VAL A 378 20.78 -4.44 -7.24
CA VAL A 378 20.70 -4.61 -8.70
C VAL A 378 21.98 -4.10 -9.34
N GLU A 379 22.89 -5.03 -9.69
CA GLU A 379 24.16 -4.66 -10.30
C GLU A 379 23.95 -3.83 -11.59
N ASN A 380 24.62 -2.67 -11.66
CA ASN A 380 24.69 -1.86 -12.88
C ASN A 380 25.62 -2.54 -13.89
N ARG A 381 25.12 -3.55 -14.59
CA ARG A 381 25.76 -4.09 -15.80
C ARG A 381 24.91 -3.83 -17.04
#